data_AF-A0A507B1F7-F1
#
_entry.id   AF-A0A507B1F7-F1
#
_cell.length_a   1.000
_cell.length_b   1.000
_cell.length_c   1.000
_cell.angle_alpha   90.00
_cell.angle_beta   90.00
_cell.angle_gamma   90.00
#
_symmetry.space_group_name_H-M   'P 1'
#
loop_
_entity.id
_entity.type
_entity.pdbx_description
1 polymer ?
#
loop_
_entity_poly.entity_id
_entity_poly.type
_entity_poly.pdbx_seq_one_letter_code
_entity_poly.pdbx_strand_id
1 'polypeptide(L)'
;MSATQDGVRSTLSLIEDMALPHPSGRLLTTFITEALNPSFAAAYARDKLSAGECDLLLSGWTHIIESISSNGDVPPPPNEKIRRDIIKRDGNRCCVTGKVGTIRDPLQVMPILPVPSGWATDKVVWPPPKPPYDQNADSSCPKPGIFDMLGAFFGPQYRGWWLSYSREPEYMTPLHSHWLIRKSVAGALSRGLIRLDRLQPSMVEDAWQYAVNPVSVGTLESISVETPYALLADHSRSGIEKIDPRFVGTHARLCKGIRLLAIAREIASESSSQPPTSSYLTLDIKSHKTSWGLAFLRGFLARATLNVWLLFPRKARIAAYEMLRKFGRLVYGEQGDYSTVQRVPFGLYLKYQGEPDGYRNEFNALQMVRRYTSIPSPDPLDMVVKGCDEDDPFSSSRAFLLITQVPGVPLSRCEDMLSDRACEEITLQLQHYISQLRDIPKEANPSMAICNTLGGPLRDPRIRGEQPMGPFPDEAAFSQILRFSDEPSRRGHKILFTHADLNPRNILVDRTIEADGSISWRVTGIVDWETSGYYPEYWDCTKALFEGFRWSKRYNDMMKSVFKELGDYSQEIDVEVRSWESGDGV
;
A
#
# COMPACT_ATOMS: atom_id res chain seq x y z
N MET A 1 -32.21 7.39 3.17
CA MET A 1 -30.86 6.90 2.78
C MET A 1 -29.83 7.01 3.89
N SER A 2 -29.99 7.88 4.91
CA SER A 2 -29.01 7.97 6.03
C SER A 2 -29.01 6.73 6.94
N ALA A 3 -30.17 6.29 7.44
CA ALA A 3 -30.25 5.18 8.40
C ALA A 3 -29.63 3.85 7.91
N THR A 4 -29.67 3.59 6.60
CA THR A 4 -29.06 2.38 6.01
C THR A 4 -27.54 2.51 5.87
N GLN A 5 -27.02 3.69 5.52
CA GLN A 5 -25.58 3.96 5.50
C GLN A 5 -25.00 3.97 6.92
N ASP A 6 -25.76 4.48 7.90
CA ASP A 6 -25.39 4.48 9.31
C ASP A 6 -25.22 3.06 9.85
N GLY A 7 -26.10 2.13 9.47
CA GLY A 7 -26.00 0.72 9.85
C GLY A 7 -24.76 0.01 9.28
N VAL A 8 -24.37 0.32 8.04
CA VAL A 8 -23.13 -0.22 7.43
C VAL A 8 -21.90 0.31 8.17
N ARG A 9 -21.81 1.64 8.35
CA ARG A 9 -20.67 2.26 9.05
C ARG A 9 -20.55 1.76 10.48
N SER A 10 -21.66 1.63 11.22
CA SER A 10 -21.67 1.09 12.59
C SER A 10 -21.16 -0.35 12.64
N THR A 11 -21.56 -1.20 11.69
CA THR A 11 -21.09 -2.60 11.66
C THR A 11 -19.62 -2.70 11.27
N LEU A 12 -19.14 -1.87 10.34
CA LEU A 12 -17.72 -1.82 10.00
C LEU A 12 -16.86 -1.35 11.18
N SER A 13 -17.31 -0.33 11.92
CA SER A 13 -16.65 0.11 13.16
C SER A 13 -16.60 -1.01 14.18
N LEU A 14 -17.71 -1.75 14.37
CA LEU A 14 -17.74 -2.89 15.28
C LEU A 14 -16.66 -3.93 14.92
N ILE A 15 -16.51 -4.27 13.63
CA ILE A 15 -15.46 -5.20 13.17
C ILE A 15 -14.06 -4.63 13.42
N GLU A 16 -13.87 -3.33 13.18
CA GLU A 16 -12.58 -2.65 13.37
C GLU A 16 -12.19 -2.48 14.86
N ASP A 17 -13.16 -2.52 15.77
CA ASP A 17 -12.96 -2.49 17.22
C ASP A 17 -12.71 -3.89 17.81
N MET A 18 -12.97 -4.96 17.04
CA MET A 18 -12.67 -6.33 17.47
C MET A 18 -11.16 -6.61 17.35
N ALA A 19 -10.59 -7.26 18.37
CA ALA A 19 -9.19 -7.69 18.39
C ALA A 19 -8.96 -8.96 17.55
N LEU A 20 -9.35 -8.91 16.27
CA LEU A 20 -9.12 -9.99 15.31
C LEU A 20 -7.69 -9.93 14.76
N PRO A 21 -6.99 -11.08 14.62
CA PRO A 21 -5.63 -11.11 14.08
C PRO A 21 -5.65 -10.65 12.62
N HIS A 22 -4.72 -9.78 12.24
CA HIS A 22 -4.67 -9.28 10.86
C HIS A 22 -4.27 -10.40 9.87
N PRO A 23 -4.91 -10.52 8.69
CA PRO A 23 -5.89 -9.61 8.08
C PRO A 23 -7.38 -10.01 8.28
N SER A 24 -7.72 -10.78 9.31
CA SER A 24 -9.07 -11.36 9.48
C SER A 24 -10.18 -10.32 9.57
N GLY A 25 -9.97 -9.23 10.32
CA GLY A 25 -10.94 -8.12 10.38
C GLY A 25 -11.16 -7.48 8.99
N ARG A 26 -10.08 -7.22 8.25
CA ARG A 26 -10.13 -6.70 6.87
C ARG A 26 -10.80 -7.67 5.91
N LEU A 27 -10.56 -8.97 6.07
CA LEU A 27 -11.24 -9.99 5.28
C LEU A 27 -12.75 -9.95 5.55
N LEU A 28 -13.15 -9.85 6.81
CA LEU A 28 -14.56 -9.76 7.17
C LEU A 28 -15.22 -8.47 6.67
N THR A 29 -14.53 -7.32 6.65
CA THR A 29 -15.11 -6.10 6.09
C THR A 29 -15.45 -6.24 4.60
N THR A 30 -14.68 -7.03 3.83
CA THR A 30 -15.01 -7.30 2.41
C THR A 30 -16.35 -8.01 2.21
N PHE A 31 -16.81 -8.82 3.17
CA PHE A 31 -18.14 -9.41 3.12
C PHE A 31 -19.25 -8.34 3.08
N ILE A 32 -19.02 -7.20 3.74
CA ILE A 32 -19.98 -6.10 3.75
C ILE A 32 -19.76 -5.18 2.56
N THR A 33 -18.52 -4.73 2.34
CA THR A 33 -18.23 -3.68 1.35
C THR A 33 -18.34 -4.16 -0.09
N GLU A 34 -18.14 -5.45 -0.35
CA GLU A 34 -18.20 -6.04 -1.69
C GLU A 34 -19.52 -6.77 -1.98
N ALA A 35 -20.46 -6.79 -1.03
CA ALA A 35 -21.77 -7.38 -1.22
C ALA A 35 -22.57 -6.64 -2.30
N LEU A 36 -23.50 -7.36 -2.95
CA LEU A 36 -24.46 -6.74 -3.87
C LEU A 36 -25.34 -5.70 -3.16
N ASN A 37 -25.67 -5.93 -1.89
CA ASN A 37 -26.35 -4.98 -1.02
C ASN A 37 -25.61 -4.87 0.33
N PRO A 38 -24.72 -3.88 0.49
CA PRO A 38 -23.94 -3.71 1.71
C PRO A 38 -24.78 -3.56 2.97
N SER A 39 -25.95 -2.93 2.90
CA SER A 39 -26.85 -2.75 4.06
C SER A 39 -27.39 -4.09 4.57
N PHE A 40 -27.73 -5.00 3.65
CA PHE A 40 -28.25 -6.32 4.01
C PHE A 40 -27.13 -7.22 4.56
N ALA A 41 -25.96 -7.20 3.93
CA ALA A 41 -24.78 -7.90 4.42
C ALA A 41 -24.33 -7.40 5.80
N ALA A 42 -24.37 -6.08 6.04
CA ALA A 42 -24.08 -5.49 7.34
C ALA A 42 -25.08 -5.94 8.42
N ALA A 43 -26.38 -5.96 8.11
CA ALA A 43 -27.39 -6.44 9.04
C ALA A 43 -27.17 -7.91 9.43
N TYR A 44 -26.86 -8.77 8.44
CA TYR A 44 -26.52 -10.17 8.67
C TYR A 44 -25.25 -10.33 9.52
N ALA A 45 -24.17 -9.63 9.15
CA ALA A 45 -22.91 -9.69 9.89
C ALA A 45 -23.10 -9.23 11.34
N ARG A 46 -23.83 -8.12 11.57
CA ARG A 46 -24.10 -7.61 12.91
C ARG A 46 -24.89 -8.59 13.77
N ASP A 47 -25.89 -9.27 13.22
CA ASP A 47 -26.65 -10.31 13.92
C ASP A 47 -25.74 -11.44 14.40
N LYS A 48 -24.88 -11.95 13.49
CA LYS A 48 -23.87 -12.97 13.80
C LYS A 48 -22.85 -12.53 14.82
N LEU A 49 -22.34 -11.30 14.71
CA LEU A 49 -21.40 -10.75 15.69
C LEU A 49 -22.05 -10.58 17.07
N SER A 50 -23.32 -10.15 17.13
CA SER A 50 -24.07 -10.00 18.38
C SER A 50 -24.38 -11.35 19.04
N ALA A 51 -24.49 -12.41 18.25
CA ALA A 51 -24.66 -13.78 18.72
C ALA A 51 -23.34 -14.46 19.15
N GLY A 52 -22.19 -13.78 19.04
CA GLY A 52 -20.88 -14.38 19.33
C GLY A 52 -20.39 -15.36 18.25
N GLU A 53 -20.99 -15.34 17.06
CA GLU A 53 -20.69 -16.26 15.96
C GLU A 53 -19.61 -15.70 15.00
N CYS A 54 -18.64 -14.95 15.52
CA CYS A 54 -17.59 -14.32 14.69
C CYS A 54 -16.74 -15.36 13.94
N ASP A 55 -16.31 -16.42 14.63
CA ASP A 55 -15.47 -17.47 14.02
C ASP A 55 -16.23 -18.25 12.94
N LEU A 56 -17.54 -18.46 13.14
CA LEU A 56 -18.42 -19.08 12.13
C LEU A 56 -18.57 -18.19 10.90
N LEU A 57 -18.75 -16.88 11.11
CA LEU A 57 -18.85 -15.92 10.02
C LEU A 57 -17.53 -15.83 9.24
N LEU A 58 -16.40 -15.77 9.93
CA LEU A 58 -15.07 -15.68 9.30
C LEU A 58 -14.71 -16.98 8.56
N SER A 59 -14.94 -18.14 9.15
CA SER A 59 -14.67 -19.45 8.53
C SER A 59 -15.59 -19.69 7.32
N GLY A 60 -16.88 -19.38 7.44
CA GLY A 60 -17.82 -19.46 6.32
C GLY A 60 -17.45 -18.52 5.17
N TRP A 61 -17.02 -17.30 5.48
CA TRP A 61 -16.58 -16.34 4.48
C TRP A 61 -15.29 -16.76 3.77
N THR A 62 -14.32 -17.25 4.56
CA THR A 62 -13.08 -17.84 4.04
C THR A 62 -13.39 -18.99 3.08
N HIS A 63 -14.25 -19.92 3.49
CA HIS A 63 -14.65 -21.06 2.68
C HIS A 63 -15.31 -20.64 1.35
N ILE A 64 -16.18 -19.62 1.36
CA ILE A 64 -16.81 -19.09 0.15
C ILE A 64 -15.74 -18.63 -0.86
N ILE A 65 -14.74 -17.85 -0.40
CA ILE A 65 -13.68 -17.31 -1.26
C ILE A 65 -12.72 -18.43 -1.71
N GLU A 66 -12.36 -19.36 -0.84
CA GLU A 66 -11.46 -20.47 -1.19
C GLU A 66 -12.07 -21.39 -2.24
N SER A 67 -13.38 -21.61 -2.20
CA SER A 67 -14.12 -22.41 -3.19
C SER A 67 -14.02 -21.87 -4.62
N ILE A 68 -13.69 -20.59 -4.81
CA ILE A 68 -13.49 -20.01 -6.15
C ILE A 68 -12.04 -19.66 -6.48
N SER A 69 -11.11 -19.79 -5.52
CA SER A 69 -9.71 -19.37 -5.70
C SER A 69 -8.70 -20.50 -5.58
N SER A 70 -8.97 -21.51 -4.74
CA SER A 70 -8.03 -22.62 -4.48
C SER A 70 -8.69 -24.00 -4.55
N ASN A 71 -9.97 -24.10 -4.17
CA ASN A 71 -10.67 -25.38 -3.94
C ASN A 71 -11.83 -25.62 -4.94
N GLY A 72 -11.90 -24.83 -6.01
CA GLY A 72 -12.95 -24.98 -7.01
C GLY A 72 -12.63 -26.05 -8.05
N ASP A 73 -13.66 -26.75 -8.51
CA ASP A 73 -13.53 -27.75 -9.56
C ASP A 73 -13.32 -27.11 -10.93
N VAL A 74 -12.66 -27.85 -11.83
CA VAL A 74 -12.46 -27.41 -13.21
C VAL A 74 -13.81 -27.46 -13.94
N PRO A 75 -14.30 -26.35 -14.53
CA PRO A 75 -15.54 -26.37 -15.31
C PRO A 75 -15.45 -27.30 -16.53
N PRO A 76 -16.60 -27.73 -17.09
CA PRO A 76 -16.63 -28.53 -18.31
C PRO A 76 -15.78 -27.91 -19.42
N PRO A 77 -14.80 -28.64 -19.99
CA PRO A 77 -13.88 -28.07 -20.95
C PRO A 77 -14.58 -27.80 -22.30
N PRO A 78 -14.21 -26.72 -23.02
CA PRO A 78 -14.74 -26.47 -24.36
C PRO A 78 -14.22 -27.52 -25.34
N ASN A 79 -15.14 -28.09 -26.14
CA ASN A 79 -14.77 -28.88 -27.31
C ASN A 79 -14.13 -28.01 -28.41
N GLU A 80 -13.55 -28.62 -29.45
CA GLU A 80 -12.84 -27.90 -30.51
C GLU A 80 -13.71 -26.91 -31.32
N LYS A 81 -15.03 -27.14 -31.39
CA LYS A 81 -15.94 -26.17 -32.02
C LYS A 81 -16.08 -24.94 -31.13
N ILE A 82 -16.42 -25.14 -29.86
CA ILE A 82 -16.63 -24.05 -28.90
C ILE A 82 -15.32 -23.28 -28.67
N ARG A 83 -14.17 -23.96 -28.64
CA ARG A 83 -12.85 -23.31 -28.54
C ARG A 83 -12.63 -22.32 -29.69
N ARG A 84 -12.96 -22.69 -30.93
CA ARG A 84 -12.89 -21.79 -32.09
C ARG A 84 -13.89 -20.65 -32.00
N ASP A 85 -15.11 -20.93 -31.52
CA ASP A 85 -16.14 -19.90 -31.34
C ASP A 85 -15.74 -18.86 -30.28
N ILE A 86 -15.12 -19.28 -29.17
CA ILE A 86 -14.54 -18.38 -28.16
C ILE A 86 -13.44 -17.51 -28.76
N ILE A 87 -12.49 -18.10 -29.49
CA ILE A 87 -11.40 -17.35 -30.12
C ILE A 87 -11.94 -16.31 -31.11
N LYS A 88 -12.99 -16.67 -31.86
CA LYS A 88 -13.66 -15.77 -32.80
C LYS A 88 -14.38 -14.64 -32.07
N ARG A 89 -15.15 -14.95 -31.01
CA ARG A 89 -15.83 -13.96 -30.17
C ARG A 89 -14.85 -12.95 -29.61
N ASP A 90 -13.71 -13.42 -29.12
CA ASP A 90 -12.71 -12.61 -28.42
C ASP A 90 -11.71 -11.92 -29.36
N GLY A 91 -11.94 -11.98 -30.69
CA GLY A 91 -11.14 -11.30 -31.69
C GLY A 91 -9.67 -11.75 -31.73
N ASN A 92 -9.38 -12.98 -31.29
CA ASN A 92 -8.02 -13.52 -31.13
C ASN A 92 -7.08 -12.60 -30.32
N ARG A 93 -7.64 -11.91 -29.32
CA ARG A 93 -6.93 -11.01 -28.40
C ARG A 93 -7.26 -11.35 -26.96
N CYS A 94 -6.43 -10.87 -26.03
CA CYS A 94 -6.74 -11.02 -24.62
C CYS A 94 -7.93 -10.14 -24.25
N CYS A 95 -9.03 -10.76 -23.80
CA CYS A 95 -10.26 -10.05 -23.42
C CYS A 95 -10.05 -8.95 -22.39
N VAL A 96 -9.09 -9.11 -21.48
CA VAL A 96 -8.86 -8.13 -20.41
C VAL A 96 -7.95 -7.01 -20.86
N THR A 97 -6.89 -7.29 -21.62
CA THR A 97 -5.81 -6.31 -21.87
C THR A 97 -5.81 -5.74 -23.29
N GLY A 98 -6.57 -6.32 -24.23
CA GLY A 98 -6.55 -5.97 -25.65
C GLY A 98 -5.40 -6.59 -26.47
N LYS A 99 -4.38 -7.11 -25.77
CA LYS A 99 -3.13 -7.51 -26.41
C LYS A 99 -3.18 -8.89 -27.06
N VAL A 100 -2.43 -9.05 -28.15
CA VAL A 100 -2.21 -10.34 -28.85
C VAL A 100 -1.33 -11.29 -28.04
N GLY A 101 -1.38 -12.60 -28.29
CA GLY A 101 -0.49 -13.56 -27.63
C GLY A 101 0.98 -13.43 -28.06
N THR A 102 1.91 -13.79 -27.18
CA THR A 102 3.34 -13.89 -27.50
C THR A 102 3.88 -15.26 -27.06
N ILE A 103 5.09 -15.62 -27.50
CA ILE A 103 5.73 -16.88 -27.08
C ILE A 103 5.90 -16.96 -25.55
N ARG A 104 6.21 -15.84 -24.89
CA ARG A 104 6.40 -15.77 -23.43
C ARG A 104 5.09 -15.62 -22.65
N ASP A 105 4.06 -15.12 -23.30
CA ASP A 105 2.74 -14.85 -22.71
C ASP A 105 1.64 -15.21 -23.72
N PRO A 106 1.36 -16.51 -23.91
CA PRO A 106 0.44 -17.00 -24.95
C PRO A 106 -1.02 -16.74 -24.57
N LEU A 107 -1.89 -16.69 -25.59
CA LEU A 107 -3.34 -16.69 -25.40
C LEU A 107 -3.82 -18.12 -25.09
N GLN A 108 -4.72 -18.21 -24.12
CA GLN A 108 -5.30 -19.47 -23.65
C GLN A 108 -6.79 -19.29 -23.44
N VAL A 109 -7.57 -20.28 -23.89
CA VAL A 109 -8.99 -20.38 -23.53
C VAL A 109 -9.05 -20.94 -22.11
N MET A 110 -9.47 -20.09 -21.17
CA MET A 110 -9.50 -20.38 -19.75
C MET A 110 -10.91 -20.18 -19.20
N PRO A 111 -11.32 -20.92 -18.15
CA PRO A 111 -12.52 -20.56 -17.41
C PRO A 111 -12.36 -19.19 -16.75
N ILE A 112 -13.46 -18.47 -16.56
CA ILE A 112 -13.47 -17.18 -15.85
C ILE A 112 -13.37 -17.41 -14.34
N LEU A 113 -14.11 -18.40 -13.84
CA LEU A 113 -14.06 -18.88 -12.46
C LEU A 113 -14.14 -20.41 -12.46
N PRO A 114 -13.53 -21.09 -11.47
CA PRO A 114 -13.78 -22.50 -11.24
C PRO A 114 -15.22 -22.72 -10.72
N VAL A 115 -15.67 -23.97 -10.71
CA VAL A 115 -16.99 -24.35 -10.16
C VAL A 115 -16.88 -24.46 -8.64
N PRO A 116 -17.62 -23.65 -7.86
CA PRO A 116 -17.56 -23.73 -6.40
C PRO A 116 -18.50 -24.82 -5.88
N SER A 117 -18.20 -26.09 -6.18
CA SER A 117 -19.02 -27.25 -5.76
C SER A 117 -19.26 -27.32 -4.25
N GLY A 118 -18.30 -26.81 -3.45
CA GLY A 118 -18.42 -26.61 -2.00
C GLY A 118 -19.62 -25.75 -1.57
N TRP A 119 -20.10 -24.84 -2.43
CA TRP A 119 -21.25 -23.98 -2.10
C TRP A 119 -22.58 -24.73 -2.09
N ALA A 120 -22.69 -25.82 -2.86
CA ALA A 120 -23.93 -26.57 -3.05
C ALA A 120 -24.01 -27.86 -2.24
N THR A 121 -22.93 -28.22 -1.54
CA THR A 121 -22.85 -29.46 -0.76
C THR A 121 -23.21 -29.21 0.70
N ASP A 122 -24.20 -29.95 1.21
CA ASP A 122 -24.37 -30.14 2.67
C ASP A 122 -23.27 -31.06 3.26
N LYS A 123 -22.41 -31.62 2.40
CA LYS A 123 -21.37 -32.61 2.71
C LYS A 123 -19.98 -31.99 2.62
N VAL A 124 -19.39 -31.82 3.79
CA VAL A 124 -18.01 -31.35 4.02
C VAL A 124 -17.00 -32.38 3.50
N VAL A 125 -15.98 -31.93 2.74
CA VAL A 125 -14.70 -32.66 2.68
C VAL A 125 -14.03 -32.47 4.03
N TRP A 126 -14.05 -33.53 4.83
CA TRP A 126 -13.42 -33.57 6.15
C TRP A 126 -11.94 -33.96 6.00
N PRO A 127 -11.00 -33.31 6.71
CA PRO A 127 -11.18 -32.22 7.67
C PRO A 127 -11.34 -30.84 6.99
N PRO A 128 -11.98 -29.86 7.66
CA PRO A 128 -11.94 -28.47 7.20
C PRO A 128 -10.46 -28.02 7.12
N PRO A 129 -10.08 -27.21 6.12
CA PRO A 129 -8.80 -26.53 6.17
C PRO A 129 -8.77 -25.72 7.47
N LYS A 130 -7.79 -26.01 8.33
CA LYS A 130 -7.57 -25.20 9.53
C LYS A 130 -7.36 -23.76 9.07
N PRO A 131 -8.02 -22.76 9.70
CA PRO A 131 -7.70 -21.38 9.40
C PRO A 131 -6.19 -21.19 9.53
N PRO A 132 -5.52 -20.56 8.56
CA PRO A 132 -4.05 -20.44 8.56
C PRO A 132 -3.49 -19.71 9.79
N TYR A 133 -4.37 -19.01 10.54
CA TYR A 133 -4.07 -18.25 11.75
C TYR A 133 -4.28 -19.03 13.07
N ASP A 134 -4.91 -20.21 13.05
CA ASP A 134 -5.11 -21.00 14.27
C ASP A 134 -4.98 -22.51 14.00
N GLN A 135 -3.80 -23.05 14.35
CA GLN A 135 -3.51 -24.48 14.23
C GLN A 135 -4.11 -25.31 15.39
N ASN A 136 -4.58 -24.65 16.45
CA ASN A 136 -5.12 -25.24 17.67
C ASN A 136 -6.66 -25.12 17.77
N ALA A 137 -7.31 -24.50 16.79
CA ALA A 137 -8.77 -24.39 16.70
C ALA A 137 -9.44 -25.76 16.88
N ASP A 138 -10.39 -25.83 17.82
CA ASP A 138 -11.14 -27.04 18.14
C ASP A 138 -11.99 -27.48 16.93
N SER A 139 -11.77 -28.71 16.48
CA SER A 139 -12.52 -29.40 15.43
C SER A 139 -14.01 -29.63 15.74
N SER A 140 -14.50 -29.18 16.90
CA SER A 140 -15.89 -29.30 17.36
C SER A 140 -16.83 -28.16 16.92
N CYS A 141 -16.32 -27.11 16.25
CA CYS A 141 -17.10 -25.93 15.91
C CYS A 141 -18.28 -26.25 14.95
N PRO A 142 -19.52 -25.81 15.25
CA PRO A 142 -20.69 -26.06 14.40
C PRO A 142 -20.52 -25.55 12.96
N LYS A 143 -21.10 -26.24 11.99
CA LYS A 143 -20.97 -25.93 10.55
C LYS A 143 -21.54 -24.53 10.23
N PRO A 144 -20.80 -23.63 9.53
CA PRO A 144 -21.40 -22.40 9.03
C PRO A 144 -22.43 -22.74 7.95
N GLY A 145 -23.68 -22.35 8.13
CA GLY A 145 -24.67 -22.37 7.06
C GLY A 145 -24.34 -21.31 6.00
N ILE A 146 -23.40 -21.61 5.10
CA ILE A 146 -22.95 -20.66 4.06
C ILE A 146 -24.06 -20.25 3.09
N PHE A 147 -25.17 -21.00 3.04
CA PHE A 147 -26.34 -20.69 2.22
C PHE A 147 -26.94 -19.31 2.55
N ASP A 148 -27.03 -18.98 3.84
CA ASP A 148 -27.53 -17.67 4.28
C ASP A 148 -26.50 -16.57 4.03
N MET A 149 -25.20 -16.89 4.20
CA MET A 149 -24.11 -15.97 3.87
C MET A 149 -24.08 -15.60 2.38
N LEU A 150 -24.22 -16.59 1.49
CA LEU A 150 -24.32 -16.36 0.05
C LEU A 150 -25.56 -15.52 -0.28
N GLY A 151 -26.66 -15.73 0.44
CA GLY A 151 -27.88 -14.92 0.32
C GLY A 151 -27.68 -13.49 0.77
N ALA A 152 -26.96 -13.28 1.88
CA ALA A 152 -26.60 -11.97 2.40
C ALA A 152 -25.64 -11.22 1.47
N PHE A 153 -24.68 -11.92 0.87
CA PHE A 153 -23.66 -11.33 0.02
C PHE A 153 -24.16 -11.06 -1.41
N PHE A 154 -24.77 -12.05 -2.07
CA PHE A 154 -25.19 -11.96 -3.48
C PHE A 154 -26.67 -11.62 -3.66
N GLY A 155 -27.50 -11.77 -2.63
CA GLY A 155 -28.95 -11.70 -2.74
C GLY A 155 -29.58 -13.04 -3.20
N PRO A 156 -30.90 -13.22 -2.99
CA PRO A 156 -31.56 -14.52 -3.18
C PRO A 156 -31.49 -15.08 -4.60
N GLN A 157 -31.69 -14.24 -5.61
CA GLN A 157 -31.71 -14.67 -7.03
C GLN A 157 -30.32 -15.12 -7.49
N TYR A 158 -29.30 -14.36 -7.12
CA TYR A 158 -27.93 -14.61 -7.56
C TYR A 158 -27.32 -15.80 -6.81
N ARG A 159 -27.63 -15.94 -5.50
CA ARG A 159 -27.39 -17.19 -4.76
C ARG A 159 -28.03 -18.39 -5.46
N GLY A 160 -29.32 -18.31 -5.79
CA GLY A 160 -30.05 -19.41 -6.43
C GLY A 160 -29.40 -19.88 -7.73
N TRP A 161 -28.95 -18.92 -8.55
CA TRP A 161 -28.21 -19.23 -9.77
C TRP A 161 -26.88 -19.94 -9.49
N TRP A 162 -26.07 -19.42 -8.57
CA TRP A 162 -24.78 -20.02 -8.24
C TRP A 162 -24.93 -21.43 -7.68
N LEU A 163 -25.93 -21.67 -6.84
CA LEU A 163 -26.22 -23.00 -6.31
C LEU A 163 -26.69 -23.98 -7.39
N SER A 164 -27.46 -23.51 -8.36
CA SER A 164 -27.82 -24.32 -9.53
C SER A 164 -26.57 -24.68 -10.33
N TYR A 165 -25.73 -23.70 -10.65
CA TYR A 165 -24.51 -23.90 -11.43
C TYR A 165 -23.52 -24.84 -10.74
N SER A 166 -23.41 -24.73 -9.43
CA SER A 166 -22.48 -25.54 -8.63
C SER A 166 -22.92 -27.01 -8.52
N ARG A 167 -24.21 -27.31 -8.72
CA ARG A 167 -24.75 -28.69 -8.71
C ARG A 167 -24.64 -29.35 -10.08
N GLU A 168 -24.93 -28.59 -11.13
CA GLU A 168 -25.01 -29.08 -12.50
C GLU A 168 -24.25 -28.11 -13.43
N PRO A 169 -22.91 -28.10 -13.41
CA PRO A 169 -22.15 -27.16 -14.24
C PRO A 169 -22.34 -27.39 -15.75
N GLU A 170 -22.86 -28.54 -16.17
CA GLU A 170 -23.06 -28.95 -17.56
C GLU A 170 -24.13 -28.13 -18.30
N TYR A 171 -25.11 -27.52 -17.61
CA TYR A 171 -26.12 -26.70 -18.30
C TYR A 171 -25.52 -25.39 -18.84
N MET A 172 -24.37 -24.97 -18.32
CA MET A 172 -23.67 -23.78 -18.80
C MET A 172 -22.70 -24.15 -19.92
N THR A 173 -23.02 -23.71 -21.14
CA THR A 173 -22.08 -23.90 -22.25
C THR A 173 -20.75 -23.17 -21.97
N PRO A 174 -19.60 -23.80 -22.26
CA PRO A 174 -18.29 -23.17 -22.12
C PRO A 174 -18.15 -21.84 -22.86
N LEU A 175 -18.97 -21.60 -23.90
CA LEU A 175 -19.02 -20.30 -24.58
C LEU A 175 -19.40 -19.15 -23.64
N HIS A 176 -20.16 -19.39 -22.57
CA HIS A 176 -20.55 -18.36 -21.59
C HIS A 176 -19.61 -18.26 -20.37
N SER A 177 -18.88 -19.33 -20.04
CA SER A 177 -18.05 -19.44 -18.82
C SER A 177 -16.55 -19.34 -19.06
N HIS A 178 -16.12 -19.31 -20.33
CA HIS A 178 -14.71 -19.21 -20.73
C HIS A 178 -14.41 -17.96 -21.56
N TRP A 179 -13.14 -17.58 -21.57
CA TRP A 179 -12.58 -16.45 -22.32
C TRP A 179 -11.18 -16.72 -22.85
N LEU A 180 -10.78 -15.94 -23.84
CA LEU A 180 -9.43 -15.92 -24.37
C LEU A 180 -8.59 -14.88 -23.62
N ILE A 181 -7.63 -15.33 -22.82
CA ILE A 181 -6.77 -14.44 -22.04
C ILE A 181 -5.31 -14.85 -22.12
N ARG A 182 -4.42 -13.90 -21.83
CA ARG A 182 -2.98 -14.15 -21.68
C ARG A 182 -2.70 -14.94 -20.40
N LYS A 183 -1.69 -15.80 -20.42
CA LYS A 183 -1.25 -16.57 -19.24
C LYS A 183 -0.94 -15.67 -18.03
N SER A 184 -0.29 -14.52 -18.26
CA SER A 184 0.01 -13.53 -17.22
C SER A 184 -1.25 -12.96 -16.55
N VAL A 185 -2.26 -12.65 -17.36
CA VAL A 185 -3.55 -12.10 -16.93
C VAL A 185 -4.35 -13.14 -16.16
N ALA A 186 -4.34 -14.40 -16.60
CA ALA A 186 -4.95 -15.52 -15.88
C ALA A 186 -4.35 -15.65 -14.47
N GLY A 187 -3.02 -15.59 -14.37
CA GLY A 187 -2.32 -15.59 -13.08
C GLY A 187 -2.75 -14.42 -12.19
N ALA A 188 -2.85 -13.21 -12.74
CA ALA A 188 -3.25 -12.04 -11.97
C ALA A 188 -4.71 -12.09 -11.48
N LEU A 189 -5.64 -12.56 -12.31
CA LEU A 189 -7.03 -12.77 -11.92
C LEU A 189 -7.14 -13.81 -10.80
N SER A 190 -6.43 -14.94 -10.92
CA SER A 190 -6.43 -15.99 -9.89
C SER A 190 -5.91 -15.51 -8.54
N ARG A 191 -5.02 -14.50 -8.52
CA ARG A 191 -4.49 -13.86 -7.31
C ARG A 191 -5.30 -12.64 -6.86
N GLY A 192 -6.37 -12.28 -7.56
CA GLY A 192 -7.19 -11.11 -7.25
C GLY A 192 -6.48 -9.76 -7.44
N LEU A 193 -5.46 -9.68 -8.30
CA LEU A 193 -4.67 -8.45 -8.52
C LEU A 193 -5.37 -7.44 -9.44
N ILE A 194 -6.30 -7.91 -10.27
CA ILE A 194 -7.10 -7.09 -11.16
C ILE A 194 -8.57 -7.38 -10.99
N ARG A 195 -9.38 -6.36 -11.22
CA ARG A 195 -10.83 -6.38 -11.11
C ARG A 195 -11.43 -5.80 -12.39
N LEU A 196 -12.56 -6.38 -12.82
CA LEU A 196 -13.32 -5.88 -13.96
C LEU A 196 -14.62 -5.27 -13.44
N ASP A 197 -14.71 -3.94 -13.47
CA ASP A 197 -15.88 -3.20 -13.03
C ASP A 197 -16.78 -2.86 -14.21
N ARG A 198 -18.07 -3.24 -14.12
CA ARG A 198 -19.05 -2.96 -15.15
C ARG A 198 -19.34 -1.46 -15.19
N LEU A 199 -19.18 -0.86 -16.37
CA LEU A 199 -19.46 0.54 -16.62
C LEU A 199 -20.96 0.79 -16.80
N GLN A 200 -21.42 1.99 -16.46
CA GLN A 200 -22.81 2.36 -16.66
C GLN A 200 -23.11 2.49 -18.17
N PRO A 201 -24.27 2.01 -18.66
CA PRO A 201 -24.59 2.04 -20.08
C PRO A 201 -24.54 3.42 -20.75
N SER A 202 -24.74 4.50 -19.99
CA SER A 202 -24.67 5.88 -20.48
C SER A 202 -23.24 6.39 -20.74
N MET A 203 -22.21 5.67 -20.26
CA MET A 203 -20.82 6.13 -20.27
C MET A 203 -19.97 5.51 -21.39
N VAL A 204 -20.57 4.75 -22.32
CA VAL A 204 -19.80 3.87 -23.19
C VAL A 204 -20.36 3.74 -24.61
N GLU A 205 -19.47 3.68 -25.61
CA GLU A 205 -19.73 3.03 -26.90
C GLU A 205 -19.96 1.51 -26.68
N ASP A 206 -20.79 0.85 -27.50
CA ASP A 206 -21.23 -0.57 -27.35
C ASP A 206 -20.08 -1.60 -27.12
N ALA A 207 -18.82 -1.22 -27.38
CA ALA A 207 -17.62 -2.04 -27.26
C ALA A 207 -16.99 -2.14 -25.86
N TRP A 208 -17.18 -1.17 -24.94
CA TRP A 208 -16.34 -1.07 -23.71
C TRP A 208 -17.10 -1.25 -22.39
N GLN A 209 -17.66 -2.43 -22.11
CA GLN A 209 -18.55 -2.59 -20.96
C GLN A 209 -17.86 -2.67 -19.58
N TYR A 210 -16.55 -2.91 -19.52
CA TYR A 210 -15.84 -3.12 -18.26
C TYR A 210 -14.54 -2.33 -18.21
N ALA A 211 -14.30 -1.65 -17.09
CA ALA A 211 -13.01 -1.05 -16.76
C ALA A 211 -12.13 -2.08 -16.05
N VAL A 212 -10.84 -2.12 -16.40
CA VAL A 212 -9.84 -2.98 -15.76
C VAL A 212 -9.10 -2.16 -14.71
N ASN A 213 -9.35 -2.48 -13.45
CA ASN A 213 -8.80 -1.75 -12.31
C ASN A 213 -7.82 -2.63 -11.53
N PRO A 214 -6.65 -2.13 -11.14
CA PRO A 214 -5.80 -2.81 -10.16
C PRO A 214 -6.49 -2.85 -8.81
N VAL A 215 -6.29 -3.93 -8.05
CA VAL A 215 -6.81 -4.07 -6.69
C VAL A 215 -5.78 -3.54 -5.69
N SER A 216 -6.18 -2.54 -4.90
CA SER A 216 -5.34 -1.89 -3.88
C SER A 216 -5.31 -2.69 -2.57
N VAL A 217 -4.83 -3.93 -2.61
CA VAL A 217 -4.62 -4.78 -1.42
C VAL A 217 -3.24 -5.43 -1.49
N GLY A 218 -2.40 -5.15 -0.49
CA GLY A 218 -0.97 -5.47 -0.53
C GLY A 218 -0.20 -4.66 -1.57
N THR A 219 0.96 -5.15 -2.01
CA THR A 219 1.77 -4.45 -3.02
C THR A 219 1.06 -4.36 -4.36
N LEU A 220 0.97 -3.13 -4.89
CA LEU A 220 0.45 -2.85 -6.24
C LEU A 220 1.36 -3.49 -7.30
N GLU A 221 0.94 -4.62 -7.85
CA GLU A 221 1.51 -5.19 -9.07
C GLU A 221 0.74 -4.62 -10.28
N SER A 222 1.43 -3.94 -11.19
CA SER A 222 0.81 -3.41 -12.40
C SER A 222 0.86 -4.44 -13.53
N ILE A 223 -0.25 -4.58 -14.24
CA ILE A 223 -0.30 -5.29 -15.52
C ILE A 223 -0.32 -4.25 -16.63
N SER A 224 0.55 -4.41 -17.61
CA SER A 224 0.54 -3.54 -18.78
C SER A 224 -0.70 -3.85 -19.64
N VAL A 225 -1.64 -2.91 -19.69
CA VAL A 225 -2.85 -2.94 -20.51
C VAL A 225 -2.66 -2.09 -21.77
N GLU A 226 -3.26 -2.49 -22.90
CA GLU A 226 -3.30 -1.65 -24.12
C GLU A 226 -4.39 -0.58 -24.00
N THR A 227 -5.52 -0.97 -23.40
CA THR A 227 -6.66 -0.11 -23.10
C THR A 227 -7.08 -0.31 -21.63
N PRO A 228 -7.59 0.73 -20.95
CA PRO A 228 -8.11 0.60 -19.59
C PRO A 228 -9.44 -0.16 -19.53
N TYR A 229 -9.94 -0.63 -20.68
CA TYR A 229 -11.23 -1.29 -20.83
C TYR A 229 -11.04 -2.70 -21.39
N ALA A 230 -11.83 -3.64 -20.88
CA ALA A 230 -11.85 -5.02 -21.35
C ALA A 230 -12.68 -5.15 -22.65
N LEU A 231 -12.22 -5.98 -23.56
CA LEU A 231 -12.88 -6.38 -24.80
C LEU A 231 -13.98 -7.42 -24.55
N LEU A 232 -14.97 -7.03 -23.74
CA LEU A 232 -16.15 -7.83 -23.41
C LEU A 232 -17.42 -7.17 -23.99
N ALA A 233 -17.32 -6.73 -25.25
CA ALA A 233 -18.32 -5.93 -25.97
C ALA A 233 -19.70 -6.60 -26.12
N ASP A 234 -20.74 -5.79 -26.30
CA ASP A 234 -22.04 -6.31 -26.74
C ASP A 234 -22.01 -6.57 -28.25
N HIS A 235 -22.09 -7.83 -28.65
CA HIS A 235 -22.22 -8.23 -30.05
C HIS A 235 -23.64 -8.72 -30.40
N SER A 236 -24.66 -8.36 -29.62
CA SER A 236 -26.06 -8.76 -29.84
C SER A 236 -26.56 -8.46 -31.25
N ARG A 237 -26.11 -7.36 -31.87
CA ARG A 237 -26.42 -7.01 -33.28
C ARG A 237 -25.72 -7.91 -34.32
N SER A 238 -24.65 -8.59 -33.92
CA SER A 238 -23.82 -9.46 -34.76
C SER A 238 -24.09 -10.95 -34.53
N GLY A 239 -25.01 -11.31 -33.62
CA GLY A 239 -25.37 -12.69 -33.31
C GLY A 239 -24.28 -13.49 -32.56
N ILE A 240 -23.29 -12.82 -31.98
CA ILE A 240 -22.23 -13.48 -31.19
C ILE A 240 -22.68 -13.53 -29.73
N GLU A 241 -22.72 -14.73 -29.15
CA GLU A 241 -23.05 -14.93 -27.74
C GLU A 241 -21.99 -14.30 -26.82
N LYS A 242 -22.43 -13.75 -25.69
CA LYS A 242 -21.56 -13.05 -24.73
C LYS A 242 -21.18 -13.94 -23.55
N ILE A 243 -20.13 -13.55 -22.82
CA ILE A 243 -19.85 -14.12 -21.51
C ILE A 243 -21.02 -13.85 -20.56
N ASP A 244 -21.35 -14.81 -19.71
CA ASP A 244 -22.32 -14.57 -18.63
C ASP A 244 -21.70 -13.58 -17.62
N PRO A 245 -22.29 -12.37 -17.46
CA PRO A 245 -21.72 -11.32 -16.62
C PRO A 245 -21.62 -11.71 -15.14
N ARG A 246 -22.31 -12.78 -14.73
CA ARG A 246 -22.26 -13.29 -13.35
C ARG A 246 -20.88 -13.82 -12.96
N PHE A 247 -20.14 -14.43 -13.88
CA PHE A 247 -18.78 -14.88 -13.57
C PHE A 247 -17.85 -13.70 -13.29
N VAL A 248 -17.85 -12.71 -14.19
CA VAL A 248 -17.03 -11.50 -14.05
C VAL A 248 -17.43 -10.70 -12.82
N GLY A 249 -18.74 -10.52 -12.61
CA GLY A 249 -19.28 -9.79 -11.46
C GLY A 249 -19.05 -10.47 -10.12
N THR A 250 -18.89 -11.80 -10.09
CA THR A 250 -18.55 -12.57 -8.88
C THR A 250 -17.06 -12.45 -8.58
N HIS A 251 -16.20 -12.61 -9.59
CA HIS A 251 -14.76 -12.38 -9.45
C HIS A 251 -14.48 -10.98 -8.93
N ALA A 252 -15.11 -9.96 -9.52
CA ALA A 252 -14.92 -8.57 -9.12
C ALA A 252 -15.26 -8.30 -7.65
N ARG A 253 -16.27 -8.98 -7.10
CA ARG A 253 -16.68 -8.87 -5.69
C ARG A 253 -15.76 -9.64 -4.74
N LEU A 254 -15.24 -10.79 -5.18
CA LEU A 254 -14.43 -11.65 -4.33
C LEU A 254 -12.92 -11.37 -4.43
N CYS A 255 -12.46 -10.62 -5.44
CA CYS A 255 -11.03 -10.40 -5.71
C CYS A 255 -10.25 -9.82 -4.52
N LYS A 256 -10.81 -8.86 -3.76
CA LYS A 256 -10.17 -8.34 -2.54
C LYS A 256 -10.02 -9.42 -1.47
N GLY A 257 -11.06 -10.24 -1.27
CA GLY A 257 -11.03 -11.38 -0.37
C GLY A 257 -9.99 -12.42 -0.79
N ILE A 258 -9.88 -12.73 -2.09
CA ILE A 258 -8.85 -13.62 -2.64
C ILE A 258 -7.45 -13.10 -2.28
N ARG A 259 -7.21 -11.80 -2.47
CA ARG A 259 -5.93 -11.18 -2.17
C ARG A 259 -5.61 -11.20 -0.68
N LEU A 260 -6.59 -10.89 0.18
CA LEU A 260 -6.42 -10.94 1.64
C LEU A 260 -6.14 -12.36 2.16
N LEU A 261 -6.77 -13.39 1.58
CA LEU A 261 -6.45 -14.78 1.92
C LEU A 261 -5.05 -15.20 1.47
N ALA A 262 -4.60 -14.74 0.29
CA ALA A 262 -3.21 -14.97 -0.13
C ALA A 262 -2.23 -14.32 0.85
N ILE A 263 -2.49 -13.08 1.27
CA ILE A 263 -1.70 -12.37 2.28
C ILE A 263 -1.74 -13.10 3.63
N ALA A 264 -2.90 -13.58 4.08
CA ALA A 264 -3.02 -14.34 5.32
C ALA A 264 -2.15 -15.61 5.31
N ARG A 265 -2.07 -16.28 4.15
CA ARG A 265 -1.19 -17.46 3.95
C ARG A 265 0.29 -17.07 3.95
N GLU A 266 0.65 -15.94 3.33
CA GLU A 266 2.02 -15.40 3.38
C GLU A 266 2.43 -15.10 4.84
N ILE A 267 1.61 -14.37 5.59
CA ILE A 267 1.83 -14.05 7.01
C ILE A 267 1.96 -15.32 7.87
N ALA A 268 1.08 -16.31 7.66
CA ALA A 268 1.15 -17.58 8.37
C ALA A 268 2.43 -18.37 8.03
N SER A 269 2.87 -18.33 6.76
CA SER A 269 4.11 -18.99 6.34
C SER A 269 5.34 -18.34 6.99
N GLU A 270 5.37 -17.01 7.09
CA GLU A 270 6.43 -16.25 7.79
C GLU A 270 6.51 -16.67 9.27
N SER A 271 5.35 -16.81 9.91
CA SER A 271 5.25 -17.21 11.33
C SER A 271 5.63 -18.68 11.57
N SER A 272 5.43 -19.56 10.57
CA SER A 272 5.69 -21.00 10.67
C SER A 272 7.14 -21.41 10.40
N SER A 273 7.99 -20.49 9.93
CA SER A 273 9.40 -20.74 9.67
C SER A 273 10.15 -21.01 10.99
N GLN A 274 10.03 -22.25 11.49
CA GLN A 274 10.78 -22.74 12.65
C GLN A 274 12.28 -22.87 12.29
N PRO A 275 13.17 -22.61 13.26
CA PRO A 275 14.60 -22.82 13.05
C PRO A 275 14.87 -24.29 12.68
N PRO A 276 15.76 -24.58 11.72
CA PRO A 276 16.12 -25.96 11.42
C PRO A 276 16.66 -26.65 12.68
N THR A 277 16.03 -27.75 13.06
CA THR A 277 16.40 -28.57 14.22
C THR A 277 17.74 -29.27 14.00
N SER A 278 18.72 -28.85 14.81
CA SER A 278 19.97 -29.50 15.22
C SER A 278 20.63 -30.51 14.27
N SER A 279 21.77 -30.10 13.70
CA SER A 279 22.96 -30.93 13.81
C SER A 279 24.11 -30.07 14.33
N TYR A 280 24.74 -30.54 15.40
CA TYR A 280 25.91 -29.94 16.03
C TYR A 280 27.03 -29.75 15.00
N LEU A 281 27.18 -28.53 14.51
CA LEU A 281 28.44 -28.04 13.98
C LEU A 281 28.80 -26.82 14.81
N THR A 282 29.82 -27.02 15.65
CA THR A 282 30.56 -26.00 16.37
C THR A 282 30.59 -24.69 15.58
N LEU A 283 30.01 -23.65 16.18
CA LEU A 283 30.16 -22.25 15.78
C LEU A 283 31.65 -21.89 15.74
N ASP A 284 32.27 -22.10 14.59
CA ASP A 284 33.46 -21.36 14.21
C ASP A 284 32.94 -19.96 13.85
N ILE A 285 33.14 -19.00 14.77
CA ILE A 285 32.94 -17.57 14.52
C ILE A 285 33.98 -17.14 13.49
N LYS A 286 33.76 -17.52 12.23
CA LYS A 286 34.42 -16.89 11.08
C LYS A 286 33.64 -15.65 10.74
N SER A 287 33.94 -14.63 11.55
CA SER A 287 34.15 -13.25 11.12
C SER A 287 33.99 -13.07 9.60
N HIS A 288 32.97 -12.33 9.19
CA HIS A 288 32.83 -11.73 7.87
C HIS A 288 34.02 -10.80 7.58
N LYS A 289 35.21 -11.35 7.36
CA LYS A 289 36.44 -10.60 7.05
C LYS A 289 36.72 -10.49 5.56
N THR A 290 35.93 -11.13 4.69
CA THR A 290 36.16 -11.13 3.23
C THR A 290 35.25 -10.19 2.42
N SER A 291 34.28 -9.49 3.05
CA SER A 291 33.43 -8.49 2.39
C SER A 291 33.86 -7.04 2.69
N TRP A 292 34.48 -6.79 3.85
CA TRP A 292 34.82 -5.44 4.31
C TRP A 292 35.81 -4.73 3.38
N GLY A 293 36.82 -5.41 2.84
CA GLY A 293 37.80 -4.81 1.94
C GLY A 293 37.20 -4.33 0.60
N LEU A 294 36.32 -5.13 -0.01
CA LEU A 294 35.66 -4.79 -1.28
C LEU A 294 34.56 -3.73 -1.11
N ALA A 295 33.79 -3.79 -0.02
CA ALA A 295 32.81 -2.75 0.31
C ALA A 295 33.49 -1.42 0.67
N PHE A 296 34.60 -1.47 1.41
CA PHE A 296 35.42 -0.31 1.75
C PHE A 296 36.07 0.32 0.52
N LEU A 297 36.68 -0.49 -0.37
CA LEU A 297 37.26 0.00 -1.63
C LEU A 297 36.20 0.59 -2.56
N ARG A 298 35.02 -0.03 -2.67
CA ARG A 298 33.88 0.53 -3.43
C ARG A 298 33.40 1.85 -2.84
N GLY A 299 33.26 1.95 -1.52
CA GLY A 299 32.89 3.19 -0.83
C GLY A 299 33.94 4.29 -0.96
N PHE A 300 35.22 3.95 -0.91
CA PHE A 300 36.34 4.88 -1.11
C PHE A 300 36.38 5.40 -2.54
N LEU A 301 36.29 4.52 -3.54
CA LEU A 301 36.25 4.90 -4.95
C LEU A 301 35.01 5.75 -5.26
N ALA A 302 33.83 5.38 -4.74
CA ALA A 302 32.62 6.16 -4.91
C ALA A 302 32.75 7.59 -4.34
N ARG A 303 33.34 7.73 -3.15
CA ARG A 303 33.62 9.04 -2.53
C ARG A 303 34.65 9.84 -3.32
N ALA A 304 35.72 9.20 -3.79
CA ALA A 304 36.71 9.86 -4.64
C ALA A 304 36.10 10.34 -5.95
N THR A 305 35.27 9.52 -6.62
CA THR A 305 34.56 9.92 -7.83
C THR A 305 33.55 11.03 -7.58
N LEU A 306 32.84 11.00 -6.45
CA LEU A 306 31.93 12.07 -6.06
C LEU A 306 32.69 13.38 -5.83
N ASN A 307 33.80 13.35 -5.11
CA ASN A 307 34.63 14.54 -4.87
C ASN A 307 35.12 15.14 -6.19
N VAL A 308 35.59 14.31 -7.12
CA VAL A 308 35.98 14.76 -8.46
C VAL A 308 34.78 15.34 -9.21
N TRP A 309 33.60 14.70 -9.13
CA TRP A 309 32.37 15.17 -9.76
C TRP A 309 31.93 16.55 -9.23
N LEU A 310 32.02 16.78 -7.92
CA LEU A 310 31.64 18.04 -7.30
C LEU A 310 32.51 19.23 -7.72
N LEU A 311 33.72 18.98 -8.23
CA LEU A 311 34.60 20.01 -8.81
C LEU A 311 34.14 20.48 -10.20
N PHE A 312 33.26 19.75 -10.88
CA PHE A 312 32.79 20.14 -12.21
C PHE A 312 31.95 21.43 -12.13
N PRO A 313 32.03 22.30 -13.17
CA PRO A 313 31.25 23.53 -13.23
C PRO A 313 29.75 23.28 -13.07
N ARG A 314 29.07 24.21 -12.39
CA ARG A 314 27.62 24.17 -12.12
C ARG A 314 26.79 23.81 -13.36
N LYS A 315 27.08 24.46 -14.49
CA LYS A 315 26.39 24.25 -15.77
C LYS A 315 26.52 22.80 -16.28
N ALA A 316 27.70 22.19 -16.12
CA ALA A 316 27.95 20.80 -16.53
C ALA A 316 27.17 19.81 -15.67
N ARG A 317 27.15 20.02 -14.34
CA ARG A 317 26.38 19.19 -13.41
C ARG A 317 24.87 19.26 -13.68
N ILE A 318 24.33 20.46 -13.91
CA ILE A 318 22.92 20.66 -14.29
C ILE A 318 22.59 19.90 -15.59
N ALA A 319 23.40 20.05 -16.64
CA ALA A 319 23.19 19.35 -17.91
C ALA A 319 23.20 17.83 -17.73
N ALA A 320 24.09 17.30 -16.89
CA ALA A 320 24.14 15.88 -16.58
C ALA A 320 22.89 15.40 -15.83
N TYR A 321 22.38 16.15 -14.86
CA TYR A 321 21.15 15.81 -14.15
C TYR A 321 19.92 15.84 -15.05
N GLU A 322 19.84 16.79 -15.98
CA GLU A 322 18.77 16.79 -16.99
C GLU A 322 18.85 15.58 -17.93
N MET A 323 20.06 15.16 -18.33
CA MET A 323 20.26 13.94 -19.12
C MET A 323 19.90 12.68 -18.34
N LEU A 324 20.36 12.56 -17.09
CA LEU A 324 20.02 11.43 -16.21
C LEU A 324 18.52 11.35 -15.95
N ARG A 325 17.84 12.48 -15.79
CA ARG A 325 16.38 12.53 -15.66
C ARG A 325 15.69 11.98 -16.91
N LYS A 326 16.08 12.45 -18.10
CA LYS A 326 15.54 11.95 -19.39
C LYS A 326 15.76 10.45 -19.55
N PHE A 327 16.97 9.97 -19.22
CA PHE A 327 17.29 8.55 -19.26
C PHE A 327 16.50 7.74 -18.23
N GLY A 328 16.37 8.25 -17.00
CA GLY A 328 15.58 7.64 -15.93
C GLY A 328 14.13 7.44 -16.33
N ARG A 329 13.51 8.42 -16.98
CA ARG A 329 12.15 8.30 -17.53
C ARG A 329 12.01 7.19 -18.57
N LEU A 330 13.00 7.07 -19.46
CA LEU A 330 12.99 6.04 -20.51
C LEU A 330 13.14 4.63 -19.93
N VAL A 331 13.99 4.46 -18.91
CA VAL A 331 14.34 3.13 -18.36
C VAL A 331 13.38 2.70 -17.25
N TYR A 332 12.99 3.61 -16.37
CA TYR A 332 12.20 3.31 -15.18
C TYR A 332 10.76 3.82 -15.26
N GLY A 333 10.39 4.53 -16.34
CA GLY A 333 9.07 5.15 -16.52
C GLY A 333 8.95 6.51 -15.83
N GLU A 334 7.85 7.21 -16.13
CA GLU A 334 7.43 8.42 -15.41
C GLU A 334 6.57 8.05 -14.21
N GLN A 335 6.86 8.67 -13.06
CA GLN A 335 6.01 8.57 -11.87
C GLN A 335 4.91 9.65 -11.92
N GLY A 336 4.12 9.68 -13.00
CA GLY A 336 3.05 10.68 -13.20
C GLY A 336 3.55 12.10 -13.54
N ASP A 337 2.65 12.92 -14.08
CA ASP A 337 2.97 14.22 -14.68
C ASP A 337 3.44 15.30 -13.68
N TYR A 338 3.20 15.10 -12.38
CA TYR A 338 3.53 16.06 -11.31
C TYR A 338 4.66 15.58 -10.38
N SER A 339 5.30 14.44 -10.65
CA SER A 339 6.39 13.98 -9.78
C SER A 339 7.64 14.85 -9.93
N THR A 340 8.12 15.37 -8.81
CA THR A 340 9.39 16.10 -8.67
C THR A 340 10.57 15.16 -8.40
N VAL A 341 10.38 13.85 -8.51
CA VAL A 341 11.37 12.82 -8.15
C VAL A 341 11.51 11.79 -9.26
N GLN A 342 12.75 11.51 -9.66
CA GLN A 342 13.05 10.52 -10.71
C GLN A 342 14.10 9.53 -10.23
N ARG A 343 13.80 8.23 -10.34
CA ARG A 343 14.82 7.19 -10.23
C ARG A 343 15.78 7.30 -11.40
N VAL A 344 17.08 7.32 -11.12
CA VAL A 344 18.14 7.39 -12.13
C VAL A 344 19.11 6.21 -11.92
N PRO A 345 20.01 5.92 -12.88
CA PRO A 345 20.94 4.80 -12.77
C PRO A 345 21.84 4.86 -11.53
N PHE A 346 22.54 3.76 -11.27
CA PHE A 346 23.50 3.62 -10.16
C PHE A 346 22.88 3.60 -8.75
N GLY A 347 21.58 3.30 -8.66
CA GLY A 347 20.87 3.26 -7.38
C GLY A 347 20.76 4.66 -6.77
N LEU A 348 20.41 5.65 -7.60
CA LEU A 348 20.29 7.04 -7.20
C LEU A 348 18.88 7.57 -7.49
N TYR A 349 18.50 8.60 -6.75
CA TYR A 349 17.30 9.38 -6.98
C TYR A 349 17.68 10.84 -7.20
N LEU A 350 17.00 11.46 -8.16
CA LEU A 350 17.13 12.86 -8.46
C LEU A 350 15.82 13.55 -8.13
N LYS A 351 15.82 14.39 -7.09
CA LYS A 351 14.77 15.38 -6.88
C LYS A 351 15.06 16.60 -7.75
N TYR A 352 14.03 17.13 -8.40
CA TYR A 352 14.16 18.21 -9.38
C TYR A 352 12.96 19.16 -9.29
N GLN A 353 13.12 20.38 -9.82
CA GLN A 353 12.11 21.44 -9.79
C GLN A 353 11.74 21.97 -8.39
N GLY A 354 12.36 21.48 -7.31
CA GLY A 354 12.16 22.01 -5.97
C GLY A 354 12.79 23.38 -5.76
N GLU A 355 12.31 24.05 -4.70
CA GLU A 355 12.81 25.33 -4.26
C GLU A 355 14.21 25.18 -3.63
N PRO A 356 15.17 26.07 -3.95
CA PRO A 356 16.54 25.96 -3.42
C PRO A 356 16.63 25.88 -1.90
N ASP A 357 15.80 26.60 -1.16
CA ASP A 357 15.87 26.61 0.30
C ASP A 357 15.32 25.33 0.92
N GLY A 358 14.28 24.73 0.33
CA GLY A 358 13.77 23.41 0.74
C GLY A 358 14.83 22.32 0.56
N TYR A 359 15.45 22.26 -0.62
CA TYR A 359 16.51 21.27 -0.87
C TYR A 359 17.80 21.54 -0.10
N ARG A 360 18.13 22.79 0.25
CA ARG A 360 19.22 23.08 1.19
C ARG A 360 18.92 22.52 2.57
N ASN A 361 17.68 22.71 3.04
CA ASN A 361 17.25 22.17 4.33
C ASN A 361 17.27 20.65 4.32
N GLU A 362 16.72 20.00 3.28
CA GLU A 362 16.76 18.54 3.15
C GLU A 362 18.19 18.00 3.12
N PHE A 363 19.08 18.62 2.33
CA PHE A 363 20.48 18.22 2.23
C PHE A 363 21.17 18.27 3.60
N ASN A 364 20.98 19.35 4.36
CA ASN A 364 21.55 19.51 5.69
C ASN A 364 20.91 18.57 6.72
N ALA A 365 19.59 18.39 6.68
CA ALA A 365 18.85 17.44 7.54
C ALA A 365 19.40 16.02 7.37
N LEU A 366 19.56 15.55 6.14
CA LEU A 366 20.13 14.23 5.84
C LEU A 366 21.57 14.09 6.36
N GLN A 367 22.39 15.15 6.28
CA GLN A 367 23.73 15.15 6.86
C GLN A 367 23.71 15.02 8.39
N MET A 368 22.80 15.73 9.05
CA MET A 368 22.64 15.68 10.51
C MET A 368 22.15 14.31 10.97
N VAL A 369 21.12 13.76 10.32
CA VAL A 369 20.58 12.41 10.61
C VAL A 369 21.69 11.37 10.48
N ARG A 370 22.47 11.41 9.40
CA ARG A 370 23.60 10.50 9.19
C ARG A 370 24.69 10.63 10.25
N ARG A 371 24.93 11.84 10.74
CA ARG A 371 25.98 12.13 11.72
C ARG A 371 25.62 11.68 13.13
N TYR A 372 24.36 11.87 13.52
CA TYR A 372 23.94 11.76 14.92
C TYR A 372 23.09 10.52 15.21
N THR A 373 22.60 9.82 14.19
CA THR A 373 21.67 8.70 14.38
C THR A 373 22.06 7.47 13.58
N SER A 374 21.44 6.34 13.92
CA SER A 374 21.49 5.08 13.17
C SER A 374 20.33 4.94 12.15
N ILE A 375 19.55 6.00 11.94
CA ILE A 375 18.38 5.97 11.08
C ILE A 375 18.83 5.70 9.64
N PRO A 376 18.26 4.69 8.97
CA PRO A 376 18.54 4.50 7.57
C PRO A 376 17.87 5.63 6.78
N SER A 377 18.68 6.45 6.12
CA SER A 377 18.21 7.58 5.31
C SER A 377 19.03 7.69 4.02
N PRO A 378 18.52 8.40 3.00
CA PRO A 378 19.29 8.67 1.78
C PRO A 378 20.57 9.44 2.08
N ASP A 379 21.67 9.07 1.44
CA ASP A 379 22.89 9.86 1.48
C ASP A 379 22.74 11.07 0.53
N PRO A 380 22.88 12.32 1.01
CA PRO A 380 22.86 13.50 0.16
C PRO A 380 24.20 13.62 -0.55
N LEU A 381 24.21 13.53 -1.88
CA LEU A 381 25.43 13.47 -2.68
C LEU A 381 25.80 14.82 -3.30
N ASP A 382 24.82 15.51 -3.86
CA ASP A 382 25.02 16.82 -4.46
C ASP A 382 23.72 17.63 -4.47
N MET A 383 23.86 18.96 -4.38
CA MET A 383 22.79 19.90 -4.55
C MET A 383 23.26 21.03 -5.49
N VAL A 384 22.49 21.31 -6.53
CA VAL A 384 22.83 22.36 -7.50
C VAL A 384 21.63 23.23 -7.85
N VAL A 385 21.83 24.55 -7.82
CA VAL A 385 20.81 25.53 -8.17
C VAL A 385 20.95 25.94 -9.62
N LYS A 386 19.88 25.76 -10.40
CA LYS A 386 19.66 26.39 -11.69
C LYS A 386 19.03 27.77 -11.45
N GLY A 387 19.75 28.81 -11.86
CA GLY A 387 19.26 30.19 -11.77
C GLY A 387 18.02 30.40 -12.63
N CYS A 388 17.40 31.58 -12.48
CA CYS A 388 16.28 31.99 -13.31
C CYS A 388 16.69 32.04 -14.79
N ASP A 389 15.74 31.78 -15.68
CA ASP A 389 15.91 32.10 -17.09
C ASP A 389 15.90 33.63 -17.23
N GLU A 390 16.93 34.21 -17.84
CA GLU A 390 17.04 35.67 -17.99
C GLU A 390 15.95 36.21 -18.93
N ASP A 391 15.41 35.35 -19.80
CA ASP A 391 14.40 35.67 -20.81
C ASP A 391 12.95 35.43 -20.32
N ASP A 392 12.74 34.82 -19.14
CA ASP A 392 11.41 34.57 -18.56
C ASP A 392 11.28 35.25 -17.18
N PRO A 393 10.55 36.38 -17.06
CA PRO A 393 10.38 37.09 -15.80
C PRO A 393 9.55 36.31 -14.76
N PHE A 394 8.90 35.20 -15.14
CA PHE A 394 8.19 34.31 -14.23
C PHE A 394 9.02 33.08 -13.82
N SER A 395 10.26 32.94 -14.33
CA SER A 395 11.14 31.84 -13.98
C SER A 395 11.65 31.99 -12.55
N SER A 396 11.28 31.06 -11.67
CA SER A 396 11.91 30.89 -10.37
C SER A 396 13.18 30.05 -10.46
N SER A 397 14.15 30.32 -9.58
CA SER A 397 15.32 29.45 -9.43
C SER A 397 14.88 28.08 -8.95
N ARG A 398 15.40 27.02 -9.57
CA ARG A 398 15.07 25.64 -9.23
C ARG A 398 16.32 24.88 -8.83
N ALA A 399 16.20 23.95 -7.91
CA ALA A 399 17.30 23.11 -7.50
C ALA A 399 17.16 21.67 -8.01
N PHE A 400 18.30 21.00 -8.07
CA PHE A 400 18.40 19.56 -8.17
C PHE A 400 19.07 19.07 -6.89
N LEU A 401 18.53 17.97 -6.34
CA LEU A 401 19.11 17.28 -5.20
C LEU A 401 19.30 15.81 -5.59
N LEU A 402 20.56 15.38 -5.58
CA LEU A 402 20.96 14.01 -5.90
C LEU A 402 21.21 13.25 -4.60
N ILE A 403 20.48 12.14 -4.42
CA ILE A 403 20.54 11.30 -3.23
C ILE A 403 20.69 9.82 -3.60
N THR A 404 21.15 9.00 -2.67
CA THR A 404 21.16 7.54 -2.87
C THR A 404 19.77 6.93 -2.75
N GLN A 405 19.52 5.84 -3.48
CA GLN A 405 18.37 4.99 -3.26
C GLN A 405 18.49 4.28 -1.91
N VAL A 406 17.36 4.22 -1.21
CA VAL A 406 17.17 3.39 -0.02
C VAL A 406 16.26 2.22 -0.41
N PRO A 407 16.57 0.96 0.01
CA PRO A 407 15.76 -0.19 -0.35
C PRO A 407 14.42 -0.22 0.39
N GLY A 408 13.51 -1.09 -0.04
CA GLY A 408 12.21 -1.30 0.57
C GLY A 408 11.04 -0.66 -0.17
N VAL A 409 9.86 -0.85 0.39
CA VAL A 409 8.58 -0.32 -0.10
C VAL A 409 7.97 0.62 0.94
N PRO A 410 7.31 1.73 0.52
CA PRO A 410 6.60 2.57 1.46
C PRO A 410 5.56 1.80 2.25
N LEU A 411 5.50 2.04 3.55
CA LEU A 411 4.56 1.41 4.48
C LEU A 411 3.11 1.57 4.00
N SER A 412 2.78 2.72 3.42
CA SER A 412 1.46 3.01 2.82
C SER A 412 1.05 2.07 1.68
N ARG A 413 1.98 1.28 1.13
CA ARG A 413 1.74 0.33 0.02
C ARG A 413 1.79 -1.14 0.44
N CYS A 414 2.26 -1.43 1.64
CA CYS A 414 2.43 -2.81 2.11
C CYS A 414 1.84 -3.07 3.50
N GLU A 415 1.12 -2.11 4.08
CA GLU A 415 0.46 -2.26 5.39
C GLU A 415 -0.35 -3.55 5.51
N ASP A 416 -1.10 -3.92 4.45
CA ASP A 416 -1.88 -5.15 4.42
C ASP A 416 -1.03 -6.42 4.58
N MET A 417 0.25 -6.37 4.23
CA MET A 417 1.16 -7.53 4.29
C MET A 417 1.82 -7.70 5.66
N LEU A 418 1.65 -6.72 6.56
CA LEU A 418 2.29 -6.75 7.87
C LEU A 418 1.45 -7.53 8.87
N SER A 419 2.03 -8.59 9.43
CA SER A 419 1.49 -9.27 10.60
C SER A 419 1.43 -8.32 11.82
N ASP A 420 0.66 -8.69 12.84
CA ASP A 420 0.60 -7.92 14.10
C ASP A 420 2.01 -7.78 14.72
N ARG A 421 2.76 -8.88 14.75
CA ARG A 421 4.16 -8.90 15.17
C ARG A 421 5.05 -7.97 14.33
N ALA A 422 4.90 -7.97 13.00
CA ALA A 422 5.70 -7.11 12.14
C ALA A 422 5.40 -5.61 12.38
N CYS A 423 4.14 -5.26 12.64
CA CYS A 423 3.76 -3.91 13.05
C CYS A 423 4.40 -3.51 14.39
N GLU A 424 4.45 -4.42 15.36
CA GLU A 424 5.15 -4.20 16.65
C GLU A 424 6.66 -4.02 16.44
N GLU A 425 7.30 -4.86 15.62
CA GLU A 425 8.73 -4.76 15.27
C GLU A 425 9.05 -3.39 14.63
N ILE A 426 8.20 -2.92 13.72
CA ILE A 426 8.34 -1.59 13.09
C ILE A 426 8.11 -0.48 14.14
N THR A 427 7.12 -0.63 15.02
CA THR A 427 6.83 0.34 16.09
C THR A 427 8.05 0.55 16.99
N LEU A 428 8.68 -0.55 17.44
CA LEU A 428 9.88 -0.51 18.27
C LEU A 428 11.07 0.14 17.57
N GLN A 429 11.25 -0.13 16.26
CA GLN A 429 12.30 0.52 15.47
C GLN A 429 12.06 2.03 15.36
N LEU A 430 10.82 2.46 15.08
CA LEU A 430 10.47 3.87 14.99
C LEU A 430 10.62 4.59 16.34
N GLN A 431 10.23 3.96 17.46
CA GLN A 431 10.48 4.48 18.81
C GLN A 431 11.98 4.72 19.06
N HIS A 432 12.81 3.74 18.69
CA HIS A 432 14.26 3.85 18.82
C HIS A 432 14.85 4.97 17.94
N TYR A 433 14.36 5.12 16.72
CA TYR A 433 14.82 6.16 15.79
C TYR A 433 14.38 7.56 16.20
N ILE A 434 13.13 7.74 16.62
CA ILE A 434 12.63 9.04 17.07
C ILE A 434 13.33 9.47 18.35
N SER A 435 13.65 8.54 19.24
CA SER A 435 14.47 8.84 20.43
C SER A 435 15.84 9.42 20.03
N GLN A 436 16.51 8.84 19.04
CA GLN A 436 17.77 9.36 18.51
C GLN A 436 17.60 10.72 17.80
N LEU A 437 16.49 10.94 17.07
CA LEU A 437 16.20 12.24 16.45
C LEU A 437 16.13 13.34 17.51
N ARG A 438 15.44 13.07 18.61
CA ARG A 438 15.27 14.04 19.71
C ARG A 438 16.58 14.44 20.39
N ASP A 439 17.62 13.62 20.27
CA ASP A 439 18.96 13.90 20.81
C ASP A 439 19.86 14.71 19.84
N ILE A 440 19.41 14.98 18.61
CA ILE A 440 20.20 15.78 17.65
C ILE A 440 20.34 17.22 18.20
N PRO A 441 21.58 17.70 18.44
CA PRO A 441 21.80 18.99 19.05
C PRO A 441 21.39 20.12 18.11
N LYS A 442 20.82 21.18 18.67
CA LYS A 442 20.55 22.44 17.96
C LYS A 442 21.78 23.34 17.94
N GLU A 443 22.55 23.25 16.87
CA GLU A 443 23.78 24.05 16.69
C GLU A 443 23.50 25.41 16.02
N ALA A 444 22.50 25.47 15.12
CA ALA A 444 22.22 26.66 14.34
C ALA A 444 21.31 27.66 15.08
N ASN A 445 21.60 28.96 14.88
CA ASN A 445 20.83 30.11 15.36
C ASN A 445 20.29 29.95 16.80
N PRO A 446 21.13 30.02 17.84
CA PRO A 446 20.74 29.78 19.23
C PRO A 446 19.63 30.70 19.74
N SER A 447 19.52 31.92 19.19
CA SER A 447 18.48 32.90 19.53
C SER A 447 17.06 32.54 19.06
N MET A 448 16.93 31.62 18.11
CA MET A 448 15.64 31.18 17.58
C MET A 448 15.40 29.74 17.97
N ALA A 449 14.51 29.47 18.94
CA ALA A 449 14.23 28.11 19.38
C ALA A 449 13.64 27.22 18.26
N ILE A 450 12.67 27.74 17.50
CA ILE A 450 11.96 26.97 16.47
C ILE A 450 12.38 27.46 15.10
N CYS A 451 13.06 26.61 14.34
CA CYS A 451 13.69 26.95 13.07
C CYS A 451 14.06 25.71 12.26
N ASN A 452 14.38 25.89 10.98
CA ASN A 452 14.81 24.77 10.14
C ASN A 452 16.23 24.30 10.54
N THR A 453 16.75 23.26 9.88
CA THR A 453 18.05 22.68 10.24
C THR A 453 19.24 23.64 10.07
N LEU A 454 19.07 24.72 9.31
CA LEU A 454 20.05 25.78 9.08
C LEU A 454 19.79 27.03 9.95
N GLY A 455 18.82 26.99 10.86
CA GLY A 455 18.46 28.12 11.71
C GLY A 455 17.57 29.18 11.03
N GLY A 456 17.03 28.87 9.85
CA GLY A 456 16.16 29.75 9.05
C GLY A 456 14.66 29.41 9.19
N PRO A 457 13.83 29.99 8.30
CA PRO A 457 12.39 29.75 8.28
C PRO A 457 12.04 28.28 8.03
N LEU A 458 11.00 27.82 8.71
CA LEU A 458 10.37 26.51 8.51
C LEU A 458 9.48 26.50 7.27
N ARG A 459 9.17 25.30 6.79
CA ARG A 459 8.14 25.04 5.80
C ARG A 459 7.33 23.84 6.25
N ASP A 460 6.02 23.97 6.15
CA ASP A 460 5.11 22.90 6.46
C ASP A 460 3.94 22.95 5.47
N PRO A 461 3.70 21.90 4.66
CA PRO A 461 2.61 21.86 3.68
C PRO A 461 1.22 22.14 4.28
N ARG A 462 1.03 21.89 5.57
CA ARG A 462 -0.23 22.16 6.28
C ARG A 462 -0.41 23.64 6.62
N ILE A 463 0.67 24.40 6.79
CA ILE A 463 0.61 25.76 7.31
C ILE A 463 0.86 26.74 6.18
N ARG A 464 -0.10 27.63 5.93
CA ARG A 464 0.00 28.71 4.94
C ARG A 464 0.40 28.25 3.53
N GLY A 465 0.04 27.03 3.13
CA GLY A 465 0.39 26.49 1.81
C GLY A 465 1.90 26.43 1.57
N GLU A 466 2.66 25.93 2.57
CA GLU A 466 4.11 25.68 2.49
C GLU A 466 5.00 26.94 2.39
N GLN A 467 4.42 28.12 2.60
CA GLN A 467 5.16 29.37 2.63
C GLN A 467 6.14 29.40 3.82
N PRO A 468 7.33 30.03 3.67
CA PRO A 468 8.28 30.20 4.76
C PRO A 468 7.66 30.83 6.01
N MET A 469 7.94 30.25 7.17
CA MET A 469 7.45 30.74 8.46
C MET A 469 8.53 30.77 9.53
N GLY A 470 8.56 31.86 10.31
CA GLY A 470 9.60 32.08 11.30
C GLY A 470 10.93 32.49 10.65
N PRO A 471 12.09 32.16 11.27
CA PRO A 471 12.24 31.37 12.50
C PRO A 471 11.62 32.08 13.72
N PHE A 472 11.34 31.32 14.79
CA PHE A 472 10.66 31.84 15.97
C PHE A 472 11.57 31.81 17.21
N PRO A 473 11.52 32.85 18.06
CA PRO A 473 12.33 32.92 19.28
C PRO A 473 11.94 31.86 20.31
N ASP A 474 10.65 31.52 20.39
CA ASP A 474 10.09 30.58 21.36
C ASP A 474 8.81 29.91 20.82
N GLU A 475 8.29 28.96 21.60
CA GLU A 475 7.04 28.26 21.30
C GLU A 475 5.83 29.20 21.28
N ALA A 476 5.78 30.21 22.15
CA ALA A 476 4.66 31.15 22.18
C ALA A 476 4.53 31.91 20.85
N ALA A 477 5.63 32.38 20.28
CA ALA A 477 5.66 33.07 18.99
C ALA A 477 5.26 32.13 17.83
N PHE A 478 5.67 30.87 17.88
CA PHE A 478 5.24 29.85 16.92
C PHE A 478 3.73 29.55 17.04
N SER A 479 3.20 29.39 18.25
CA SER A 479 1.79 29.10 18.48
C SER A 479 0.86 30.20 17.98
N GLN A 480 1.32 31.45 17.90
CA GLN A 480 0.53 32.58 17.35
C GLN A 480 0.21 32.46 15.86
N ILE A 481 0.97 31.67 15.09
CA ILE A 481 0.64 31.43 13.68
C ILE A 481 -0.23 30.20 13.47
N LEU A 482 -0.52 29.44 14.53
CA LEU A 482 -1.37 28.27 14.51
C LEU A 482 -2.80 28.64 14.92
N ARG A 483 -3.77 27.82 14.53
CA ARG A 483 -5.15 27.96 15.01
C ARG A 483 -5.25 27.56 16.47
N PHE A 484 -6.16 28.22 17.18
CA PHE A 484 -6.33 28.08 18.62
C PHE A 484 -5.01 28.38 19.38
N SER A 485 -4.37 29.51 19.04
CA SER A 485 -3.07 29.92 19.56
C SER A 485 -3.01 30.08 21.08
N ASP A 486 -4.16 30.33 21.71
CA ASP A 486 -4.30 30.49 23.16
C ASP A 486 -4.55 29.19 23.92
N GLU A 487 -4.65 28.05 23.24
CA GLU A 487 -4.84 26.74 23.89
C GLU A 487 -3.65 26.39 24.80
N PRO A 488 -3.89 25.93 26.04
CA PRO A 488 -2.82 25.57 26.97
C PRO A 488 -1.90 24.46 26.45
N SER A 489 -2.44 23.51 25.66
CA SER A 489 -1.70 22.41 25.03
C SER A 489 -0.80 22.86 23.87
N ARG A 490 -0.64 24.16 23.61
CA ARG A 490 0.35 24.69 22.65
C ARG A 490 1.55 25.34 23.34
N ARG A 491 1.81 25.00 24.60
CA ARG A 491 2.82 25.66 25.45
C ARG A 491 3.52 24.66 26.37
N GLY A 492 4.77 24.96 26.69
CA GLY A 492 5.53 24.25 27.72
C GLY A 492 6.29 23.02 27.20
N HIS A 493 6.41 22.90 25.88
CA HIS A 493 7.08 21.75 25.27
C HIS A 493 8.58 21.95 25.12
N LYS A 494 9.31 20.84 25.11
CA LYS A 494 10.70 20.86 24.63
C LYS A 494 10.73 21.11 23.13
N ILE A 495 11.75 21.84 22.68
CA ILE A 495 11.99 22.06 21.26
C ILE A 495 13.10 21.11 20.80
N LEU A 496 12.73 20.16 19.94
CA LEU A 496 13.56 19.02 19.55
C LEU A 496 13.65 18.93 18.01
N PHE A 497 14.66 18.23 17.50
CA PHE A 497 14.72 17.94 16.06
C PHE A 497 13.59 16.98 15.67
N THR A 498 12.84 17.33 14.64
CA THR A 498 11.71 16.55 14.12
C THR A 498 11.84 16.33 12.63
N HIS A 499 11.23 15.25 12.14
CA HIS A 499 11.11 15.02 10.70
C HIS A 499 10.12 16.01 10.08
N ALA A 500 9.04 16.33 10.80
CA ALA A 500 7.92 17.19 10.42
C ALA A 500 7.08 16.70 9.21
N ASP A 501 7.29 15.47 8.74
CA ASP A 501 6.43 14.80 7.75
C ASP A 501 6.57 13.26 7.82
N LEU A 502 6.55 12.71 9.04
CA LEU A 502 6.73 11.26 9.28
C LEU A 502 5.43 10.47 8.99
N ASN A 503 5.01 10.48 7.73
CA ASN A 503 3.81 9.79 7.25
C ASN A 503 4.18 8.43 6.58
N PRO A 504 3.22 7.51 6.32
CA PRO A 504 3.54 6.14 5.88
C PRO A 504 4.10 6.06 4.45
N ARG A 505 4.05 7.15 3.68
CA ARG A 505 4.71 7.22 2.36
C ARG A 505 6.22 7.40 2.49
N ASN A 506 6.65 7.96 3.62
CA ASN A 506 8.03 8.35 3.91
C ASN A 506 8.79 7.31 4.75
N ILE A 507 8.10 6.26 5.22
CA ILE A 507 8.69 5.13 5.94
C ILE A 507 8.78 3.94 4.97
N LEU A 508 9.99 3.55 4.62
CA LEU A 508 10.29 2.38 3.80
C LEU A 508 10.56 1.16 4.68
N VAL A 509 9.95 0.04 4.34
CA VAL A 509 10.15 -1.24 5.02
C VAL A 509 10.49 -2.35 4.04
N ASP A 510 11.21 -3.36 4.50
CA ASP A 510 11.48 -4.58 3.74
C ASP A 510 11.60 -5.78 4.66
N ARG A 511 11.47 -6.97 4.07
CA ARG A 511 11.70 -8.24 4.76
C ARG A 511 13.20 -8.49 4.88
N THR A 512 13.63 -8.92 6.06
CA THR A 512 14.99 -9.41 6.30
C THR A 512 14.96 -10.82 6.85
N ILE A 513 15.93 -11.63 6.44
CA ILE A 513 16.14 -12.97 6.98
C ILE A 513 17.12 -12.85 8.14
N GLU A 514 16.66 -13.17 9.33
CA GLU A 514 17.49 -13.18 10.54
C GLU A 514 18.43 -14.40 10.55
N ALA A 515 19.40 -14.38 11.46
CA ALA A 515 20.43 -15.44 11.52
C ALA A 515 19.86 -16.83 11.83
N ASP A 516 18.69 -16.90 12.47
CA ASP A 516 17.96 -18.13 12.76
C ASP A 516 17.07 -18.62 11.60
N GLY A 517 17.08 -17.90 10.47
CA GLY A 517 16.27 -18.20 9.29
C GLY A 517 14.85 -17.64 9.33
N SER A 518 14.45 -16.99 10.42
CA SER A 518 13.14 -16.33 10.53
C SER A 518 13.08 -15.06 9.67
N ILE A 519 11.87 -14.69 9.26
CA ILE A 519 11.61 -13.45 8.52
C ILE A 519 11.19 -12.37 9.53
N SER A 520 11.88 -11.23 9.49
CA SER A 520 11.54 -10.01 10.24
C SER A 520 11.27 -8.86 9.29
N TRP A 521 10.55 -7.85 9.77
CA TRP A 521 10.34 -6.62 9.01
C TRP A 521 11.20 -5.49 9.56
N ARG A 522 11.99 -4.86 8.69
CA ARG A 522 12.86 -3.74 9.07
C ARG A 522 12.44 -2.46 8.39
N VAL A 523 12.52 -1.36 9.13
CA VAL A 523 12.53 -0.02 8.55
C VAL A 523 13.86 0.12 7.83
N THR A 524 13.80 0.09 6.51
CA THR A 524 14.98 0.17 5.64
C THR A 524 15.28 1.60 5.22
N GLY A 525 14.36 2.54 5.44
CA GLY A 525 14.54 3.93 5.08
C GLY A 525 13.51 4.88 5.69
N ILE A 526 13.94 6.06 6.10
CA ILE A 526 13.09 7.23 6.30
C ILE A 526 13.54 8.29 5.28
N VAL A 527 12.61 8.78 4.48
CA VAL A 527 12.87 9.68 3.35
C VAL A 527 12.06 10.98 3.47
N ASP A 528 12.38 11.96 2.64
CA ASP A 528 11.64 13.23 2.53
C ASP A 528 11.83 14.20 3.71
N TRP A 529 13.10 14.55 3.97
CA TRP A 529 13.52 15.37 5.13
C TRP A 529 13.46 16.89 4.86
N GLU A 530 12.71 17.34 3.86
CA GLU A 530 12.73 18.74 3.43
C GLU A 530 12.05 19.70 4.42
N THR A 531 11.10 19.18 5.21
CA THR A 531 10.38 19.92 6.26
C THR A 531 11.06 19.83 7.63
N SER A 532 12.15 19.06 7.76
CA SER A 532 12.77 18.79 9.05
C SER A 532 13.36 20.06 9.68
N GLY A 533 13.34 20.10 11.01
CA GLY A 533 13.76 21.26 11.77
C GLY A 533 13.59 21.05 13.27
N TYR A 534 13.65 22.13 14.02
CA TYR A 534 13.45 22.14 15.46
C TYR A 534 12.03 22.64 15.77
N TYR A 535 11.21 21.76 16.32
CA TYR A 535 9.78 21.99 16.60
C TYR A 535 9.44 21.54 18.03
N PRO A 536 8.26 21.93 18.57
CA PRO A 536 7.73 21.34 19.80
C PRO A 536 7.71 19.80 19.74
N GLU A 537 8.01 19.13 20.84
CA GLU A 537 8.22 17.66 20.88
C GLU A 537 7.02 16.81 20.42
N TYR A 538 5.81 17.36 20.45
CA TYR A 538 4.60 16.72 19.95
C TYR A 538 4.48 16.72 18.41
N TRP A 539 5.28 17.53 17.70
CA TRP A 539 5.03 17.87 16.29
C TRP A 539 5.05 16.65 15.37
N ASP A 540 6.02 15.75 15.53
CA ASP A 540 6.07 14.51 14.73
C ASP A 540 4.87 13.60 15.02
N CYS A 541 4.34 13.61 16.26
CA CYS A 541 3.17 12.83 16.62
C CYS A 541 1.90 13.35 15.91
N THR A 542 1.67 14.66 15.96
CA THR A 542 0.47 15.25 15.34
C THR A 542 0.58 15.23 13.82
N LYS A 543 1.78 15.41 13.25
CA LYS A 543 2.03 15.31 11.81
C LYS A 543 1.90 13.88 11.28
N ALA A 544 2.35 12.87 12.03
CA ALA A 544 2.16 11.47 11.63
C ALA A 544 0.68 11.07 11.53
N LEU A 545 -0.20 11.76 12.27
CA LEU A 545 -1.65 11.57 12.28
C LEU A 545 -2.41 12.57 11.38
N PHE A 546 -1.71 13.51 10.74
CA PHE A 546 -2.31 14.46 9.82
C PHE A 546 -2.90 13.73 8.62
N GLU A 547 -4.10 14.15 8.20
CA GLU A 547 -4.92 13.43 7.23
C GLU A 547 -5.17 11.96 7.60
N GLY A 548 -5.25 11.63 8.90
CA GLY A 548 -5.43 10.26 9.40
C GLY A 548 -6.62 9.51 8.79
N PHE A 549 -7.61 10.21 8.24
CA PHE A 549 -8.72 9.63 7.46
C PHE A 549 -8.28 8.94 6.16
N ARG A 550 -7.08 9.25 5.64
CA ARG A 550 -6.48 8.60 4.47
C ARG A 550 -5.84 7.26 4.81
N TRP A 551 -5.60 6.99 6.10
CA TRP A 551 -4.92 5.81 6.59
C TRP A 551 -5.86 4.93 7.39
N SER A 552 -5.50 3.64 7.53
CA SER A 552 -6.31 2.72 8.33
C SER A 552 -6.24 3.10 9.82
N LYS A 553 -7.25 2.71 10.60
CA LYS A 553 -7.18 2.81 12.07
C LYS A 553 -5.97 2.05 12.62
N ARG A 554 -5.67 0.88 12.06
CA ARG A 554 -4.49 0.07 12.41
C ARG A 554 -3.18 0.87 12.31
N TYR A 555 -2.96 1.59 11.21
CA TYR A 555 -1.79 2.44 11.05
C TYR A 555 -1.80 3.61 12.04
N ASN A 556 -2.94 4.29 12.19
CA ASN A 556 -3.05 5.42 13.12
C ASN A 556 -2.76 4.98 14.57
N ASP A 557 -3.24 3.81 14.98
CA ASP A 557 -3.00 3.24 16.31
C ASP A 557 -1.55 2.77 16.47
N MET A 558 -0.93 2.22 15.42
CA MET A 558 0.51 1.94 15.39
C MET A 558 1.32 3.23 15.63
N MET A 559 1.01 4.32 14.91
CA MET A 559 1.71 5.59 15.09
C MET A 559 1.47 6.20 16.48
N LYS A 560 0.27 6.12 17.04
CA LYS A 560 0.05 6.51 18.45
C LYS A 560 0.93 5.69 19.40
N SER A 561 1.09 4.39 19.16
CA SER A 561 1.98 3.52 19.94
C SER A 561 3.45 3.95 19.83
N VAL A 562 3.90 4.37 18.65
CA VAL A 562 5.25 4.89 18.43
C VAL A 562 5.57 6.07 19.35
N PHE A 563 4.62 6.97 19.61
CA PHE A 563 4.85 8.14 20.46
C PHE A 563 4.47 7.95 21.92
N LYS A 564 3.80 6.84 22.28
CA LYS A 564 3.26 6.61 23.64
C LYS A 564 4.32 6.65 24.74
N GLU A 565 5.52 6.13 24.49
CA GLU A 565 6.61 6.14 25.47
C GLU A 565 7.33 7.50 25.56
N LEU A 566 7.10 8.37 24.56
CA LEU A 566 7.76 9.65 24.41
C LEU A 566 7.01 10.80 25.09
N GLY A 567 5.72 10.61 25.37
CA GLY A 567 4.86 11.57 26.06
C GLY A 567 3.38 11.27 25.82
N ASP A 568 2.50 11.87 26.63
CA ASP A 568 1.07 11.93 26.34
C ASP A 568 0.79 13.20 25.54
N TYR A 569 0.48 13.04 24.25
CA TYR A 569 0.17 14.12 23.32
C TYR A 569 -1.32 14.19 22.96
N SER A 570 -2.20 13.60 23.77
CA SER A 570 -3.62 13.49 23.46
C SER A 570 -4.31 14.86 23.34
N GLN A 571 -3.91 15.84 24.14
CA GLN A 571 -4.46 17.20 24.10
C GLN A 571 -3.99 17.97 22.86
N GLU A 572 -2.72 17.82 22.50
CA GLU A 572 -2.11 18.40 21.31
C GLU A 572 -2.80 17.83 20.07
N ILE A 573 -2.98 16.51 20.01
CA ILE A 573 -3.72 15.84 18.93
C ILE A 573 -5.15 16.36 18.83
N ASP A 574 -5.88 16.53 19.95
CA ASP A 574 -7.24 17.09 19.92
C ASP A 574 -7.29 18.48 19.29
N VAL A 575 -6.40 19.40 19.72
CA VAL A 575 -6.35 20.76 19.16
C VAL A 575 -6.02 20.73 17.67
N GLU A 576 -5.13 19.83 17.26
CA GLU A 576 -4.69 19.70 15.88
C GLU A 576 -5.80 19.12 15.00
N VAL A 577 -6.53 18.10 15.46
CA VAL A 577 -7.71 17.55 14.80
C VAL A 577 -8.78 18.64 14.62
N ARG A 578 -9.11 19.38 15.68
CA ARG A 578 -10.04 20.52 15.59
C ARG A 578 -9.57 21.56 14.58
N SER A 579 -8.25 21.79 14.50
CA SER A 579 -7.65 22.72 13.54
C SER A 579 -7.84 22.23 12.10
N TRP A 580 -7.65 20.93 11.84
CA TRP A 580 -7.80 20.32 10.52
C TRP A 580 -9.26 20.33 10.04
N GLU A 581 -10.19 19.97 10.92
CA GLU A 581 -11.62 19.92 10.60
C GLU A 581 -12.21 21.29 10.27
N SER A 582 -11.61 22.35 10.82
CA SER A 582 -12.02 23.72 10.57
C SER A 582 -11.48 24.27 9.22
N GLY A 583 -10.77 23.46 8.41
CA GLY A 583 -10.24 23.80 7.09
C GLY A 583 -8.83 24.46 7.07
N ASP A 584 -8.08 24.26 5.98
CA ASP A 584 -6.72 24.78 5.81
C ASP A 584 -6.73 26.28 5.43
N GLY A 585 -6.89 27.15 6.41
CA GLY A 585 -6.68 28.58 6.26
C GLY A 585 -6.52 29.28 7.61
N VAL A 586 -5.40 29.93 7.86
CA VAL A 586 -5.44 31.07 8.78
C VAL A 586 -6.11 32.22 8.05
#